data_AF-A0A2R4N0L1-F1
#
_entry.id   AF-A0A2R4N0L1-F1
#
_cell.length_a   1.000
_cell.length_b   1.000
_cell.length_c   1.000
_cell.angle_alpha   90.00
_cell.angle_beta   90.00
_cell.angle_gamma   90.00
#
_symmetry.space_group_name_H-M   'P 1'
#
loop_
_entity.id
_entity.type
_entity.pdbx_description
1 polymer ?
#
loop_
_entity_poly.entity_id
_entity_poly.type
_entity_poly.pdbx_seq_one_letter_code
_entity_poly.pdbx_strand_id
1 'polypeptide(L)'
;MLWKEIKAWSHEHWKHFILILVITLVLSFATTYELQKLVAPKLCSSCHEGLSVAQAMQKGNHARFKCEQCHRETGIGISLIPKTNIIPDSVQGKIPVDKEICLECHAIENRQVTPRIPIKVPHKEHLAKGIQCVQCHIGVVHGQRPSRGAGVVTFKGPAMPTCIKCHLERGVPTNCSWCHLQDLKPQSHQDRNKWVWKGEHGLMAQKDVGVCEMCHAYTKDRAVNMGNNNKPAEFARSNAFCSGCHINKPPSHTEIWPIVHKQQAIPNRAACLVCHNENKPDPSERITQRIYCFKCHKPRDGIQGNITNHPTNWRKLHPNVVKSIGIVEGKCFNCHASNHCAKCHRAYNIHQIN
;
A
#
# COMPACT_ATOMS: atom_id res chain seq x y z
N MET A 1 -1.51 74.05 8.14
CA MET A 1 -2.85 74.49 8.58
C MET A 1 -3.33 73.70 9.79
N LEU A 2 -3.32 72.35 9.76
CA LEU A 2 -3.69 71.47 10.89
C LEU A 2 -3.00 71.75 12.24
N TRP A 3 -1.70 72.09 12.24
CA TRP A 3 -0.92 72.28 13.47
C TRP A 3 -1.36 73.47 14.33
N LYS A 4 -1.97 74.50 13.73
CA LYS A 4 -2.47 75.66 14.48
C LYS A 4 -3.78 75.33 15.21
N GLU A 5 -4.59 74.41 14.69
CA GLU A 5 -5.86 74.01 15.29
C GLU A 5 -5.70 72.98 16.42
N ILE A 6 -4.72 72.09 16.31
CA ILE A 6 -4.41 71.09 17.37
C ILE A 6 -3.93 71.77 18.66
N LYS A 7 -3.21 72.90 18.56
CA LYS A 7 -2.79 73.68 19.74
C LYS A 7 -3.95 74.34 20.51
N ALA A 8 -5.13 74.48 19.88
CA ALA A 8 -6.31 75.09 20.50
C ALA A 8 -7.27 74.07 21.15
N TRP A 9 -6.92 72.78 21.17
CA TRP A 9 -7.77 71.73 21.72
C TRP A 9 -7.88 71.79 23.24
N SER A 10 -9.11 71.79 23.74
CA SER A 10 -9.40 71.64 25.16
C SER A 10 -9.12 70.21 25.66
N HIS A 11 -9.07 70.03 26.98
CA HIS A 11 -8.82 68.71 27.59
C HIS A 11 -9.85 67.65 27.18
N GLU A 12 -11.09 68.04 26.87
CA GLU A 12 -12.12 67.13 26.34
C GLU A 12 -11.86 66.72 24.89
N HIS A 13 -11.36 67.62 24.03
CA HIS A 13 -10.99 67.26 22.66
C HIS A 13 -9.85 66.22 22.63
N TRP A 14 -8.87 66.35 23.53
CA TRP A 14 -7.79 65.36 23.68
C TRP A 14 -8.30 64.01 24.17
N LYS A 15 -9.24 63.97 25.13
CA LYS A 15 -9.86 62.71 25.57
C LYS A 15 -10.58 61.99 24.42
N HIS A 16 -11.39 62.71 23.65
CA HIS A 16 -12.11 62.13 22.50
C HIS A 16 -11.15 61.66 21.41
N PHE A 17 -10.11 62.43 21.10
CA PHE A 17 -9.09 62.03 20.13
C PHE A 17 -8.34 60.77 20.55
N ILE A 18 -7.88 60.70 21.80
CA ILE A 18 -7.20 59.51 22.33
C ILE A 18 -8.14 58.30 22.33
N LEU A 19 -9.41 58.49 22.71
CA LEU A 19 -10.40 57.42 22.66
C LEU A 19 -10.61 56.89 21.24
N ILE A 20 -10.78 57.78 20.26
CA ILE A 20 -10.92 57.41 18.83
C ILE A 20 -9.65 56.73 18.32
N LEU A 21 -8.47 57.21 18.70
CA LEU A 21 -7.18 56.60 18.33
C LEU A 21 -7.04 55.17 18.89
N VAL A 22 -7.40 54.98 20.17
CA VAL A 22 -7.37 53.65 20.81
C VAL A 22 -8.39 52.72 20.15
N ILE A 23 -9.62 53.19 19.90
CA ILE A 23 -10.65 52.39 19.22
C ILE A 23 -10.20 51.99 17.81
N THR A 24 -9.63 52.93 17.04
CA THR A 24 -9.15 52.64 15.68
C THR A 24 -7.95 51.70 15.67
N LEU A 25 -7.02 51.82 16.62
CA LEU A 25 -5.92 50.86 16.81
C LEU A 25 -6.43 49.47 17.18
N VAL A 26 -7.38 49.37 18.12
CA VAL A 26 -7.98 48.09 18.54
C VAL A 26 -8.73 47.43 17.38
N LEU A 27 -9.52 48.20 16.61
CA LEU A 27 -10.22 47.69 15.43
C LEU A 27 -9.25 47.26 14.32
N SER A 28 -8.18 48.02 14.09
CA SER A 28 -7.14 47.68 13.11
C SER A 28 -6.39 46.39 13.51
N PHE A 29 -6.08 46.23 14.80
CA PHE A 29 -5.46 45.03 15.32
C PHE A 29 -6.40 43.82 15.23
N ALA A 30 -7.67 43.97 15.59
CA ALA A 30 -8.67 42.90 15.49
C ALA A 30 -8.91 42.46 14.03
N THR A 31 -9.00 43.40 13.10
CA THR A 31 -9.21 43.11 11.67
C THR A 31 -7.99 42.44 11.03
N THR A 32 -6.77 42.91 11.32
CA THR A 32 -5.54 42.25 10.83
C THR A 32 -5.36 40.85 11.41
N TYR A 33 -5.71 40.64 12.68
CA TYR A 33 -5.68 39.33 13.33
C TYR A 33 -6.65 38.33 12.69
N GLU A 34 -7.89 38.74 12.39
CA GLU A 34 -8.86 37.86 11.71
C GLU A 34 -8.50 37.62 10.24
N LEU A 35 -7.99 38.64 9.53
CA LEU A 35 -7.52 38.49 8.15
C LEU A 35 -6.38 37.47 8.04
N GLN A 36 -5.44 37.46 8.99
CA GLN A 36 -4.36 36.47 9.00
C GLN A 36 -4.88 35.02 9.11
N LYS A 37 -5.94 34.77 9.89
CA LYS A 37 -6.54 33.42 9.99
C LYS A 37 -7.18 32.95 8.69
N LEU A 38 -7.73 33.86 7.91
CA LEU A 38 -8.39 33.53 6.64
C LEU A 38 -7.37 33.41 5.48
N VAL A 39 -6.36 34.28 5.47
CA VAL A 39 -5.40 34.42 4.38
C VAL A 39 -4.28 33.40 4.49
N ALA A 40 -3.71 33.13 5.67
CA ALA A 40 -2.56 32.23 5.78
C ALA A 40 -2.85 30.81 5.26
N PRO A 41 -3.96 30.13 5.64
CA PRO A 41 -4.28 28.82 5.08
C PRO A 41 -4.56 28.87 3.58
N LYS A 42 -5.28 29.90 3.11
CA LYS A 42 -5.61 30.07 1.69
C LYS A 42 -4.37 30.34 0.84
N LEU A 43 -3.45 31.17 1.33
CA LEU A 43 -2.18 31.51 0.68
C LEU A 43 -1.27 30.29 0.58
N CYS A 44 -1.07 29.54 1.67
CA CYS A 44 -0.33 28.28 1.60
C CYS A 44 -0.99 27.29 0.64
N SER A 45 -2.34 27.18 0.66
CA SER A 45 -3.10 26.28 -0.21
C SER A 45 -3.13 26.69 -1.69
N SER A 46 -2.69 27.90 -2.01
CA SER A 46 -2.60 28.39 -3.39
C SER A 46 -1.44 27.76 -4.17
N CYS A 47 -0.40 27.30 -3.47
CA CYS A 47 0.75 26.60 -4.04
C CYS A 47 0.88 25.15 -3.55
N HIS A 48 0.57 24.89 -2.28
CA HIS A 48 0.48 23.52 -1.76
C HIS A 48 -0.95 23.01 -1.94
N GLU A 49 -1.13 21.76 -2.37
CA GLU A 49 -2.43 21.10 -2.55
C GLU A 49 -3.20 21.00 -1.21
N GLY A 50 -3.72 22.13 -0.71
CA GLY A 50 -3.73 22.45 0.71
C GLY A 50 -5.10 22.42 1.39
N LEU A 51 -6.20 22.39 0.63
CA LEU A 51 -7.54 22.30 1.23
C LEU A 51 -7.72 20.99 2.00
N SER A 52 -7.29 19.86 1.45
CA SER A 52 -7.38 18.56 2.13
C SER A 52 -6.50 18.47 3.38
N VAL A 53 -5.31 19.08 3.34
CA VAL A 53 -4.32 19.07 4.43
C VAL A 53 -4.78 19.96 5.59
N ALA A 54 -5.30 21.15 5.29
CA ALA A 54 -5.87 22.06 6.29
C ALA A 54 -7.13 21.46 6.94
N GLN A 55 -8.02 20.87 6.13
CA GLN A 55 -9.20 20.16 6.63
C GLN A 55 -8.82 18.97 7.52
N ALA A 56 -7.77 18.23 7.16
CA ALA A 56 -7.28 17.14 7.99
C ALA A 56 -6.75 17.64 9.34
N MET A 57 -5.94 18.70 9.34
CA MET A 57 -5.44 19.32 10.58
C MET A 57 -6.57 19.80 11.49
N GLN A 58 -7.63 20.39 10.91
CA GLN A 58 -8.83 20.81 11.65
C GLN A 58 -9.58 19.64 12.31
N LYS A 59 -9.44 18.41 11.80
CA LYS A 59 -10.03 17.19 12.38
C LYS A 59 -9.17 16.56 13.48
N GLY A 60 -7.92 16.98 13.64
CA GLY A 60 -6.96 16.40 14.58
C GLY A 60 -6.78 17.20 15.86
N ASN A 61 -5.97 16.67 16.78
CA ASN A 61 -5.66 17.34 18.06
C ASN A 61 -4.82 18.63 17.91
N HIS A 62 -4.33 18.92 16.71
CA HIS A 62 -3.54 20.11 16.39
C HIS A 62 -4.35 21.20 15.68
N ALA A 63 -5.68 21.09 15.62
CA ALA A 63 -6.57 22.01 14.90
C ALA A 63 -6.44 23.50 15.30
N ARG A 64 -5.98 23.76 16.54
CA ARG A 64 -5.81 25.12 17.08
C ARG A 64 -4.51 25.83 16.67
N PHE A 65 -3.57 25.09 16.08
CA PHE A 65 -2.28 25.65 15.68
C PHE A 65 -2.34 26.16 14.23
N LYS A 66 -1.43 27.07 13.89
CA LYS A 66 -1.25 27.61 12.55
C LYS A 66 -0.10 26.90 11.82
N CYS A 67 -0.05 27.00 10.49
CA CYS A 67 0.92 26.28 9.66
C CYS A 67 2.37 26.67 9.99
N GLU A 68 2.62 27.97 10.17
CA GLU A 68 3.94 28.56 10.44
C GLU A 68 4.51 28.17 11.80
N GLN A 69 3.67 27.73 12.75
CA GLN A 69 4.15 27.26 14.05
C GLN A 69 4.94 25.97 13.91
N CYS A 70 4.61 25.15 12.89
CA CYS A 70 5.29 23.90 12.58
C CYS A 70 6.23 23.99 11.36
N HIS A 71 5.95 24.88 10.42
CA HIS A 71 6.75 25.07 9.21
C HIS A 71 7.39 26.46 9.24
N ARG A 72 8.57 26.56 9.88
CA ARG A 72 9.22 27.85 10.18
C ARG A 72 10.08 28.41 9.05
N GLU A 73 10.48 27.59 8.07
CA GLU A 73 11.29 28.03 6.93
C GLU A 73 10.85 27.38 5.61
N THR A 74 10.09 28.10 4.81
CA THR A 74 10.73 28.97 3.82
C THR A 74 10.40 30.37 4.28
N GLY A 75 11.38 31.27 4.41
CA GLY A 75 11.12 32.65 4.77
C GLY A 75 10.06 33.29 3.87
N ILE A 76 9.73 34.54 4.15
CA ILE A 76 9.00 35.42 3.23
C ILE A 76 9.90 35.70 2.00
N GLY A 77 10.37 34.65 1.32
CA GLY A 77 10.63 34.66 -0.09
C GLY A 77 9.28 34.48 -0.74
N ILE A 78 8.51 35.56 -0.83
CA ILE A 78 7.74 35.78 -2.06
C ILE A 78 8.81 35.83 -3.15
N SER A 79 9.26 34.67 -3.61
CA SER A 79 9.93 34.61 -4.88
C SER A 79 8.81 34.93 -5.85
N LEU A 80 8.73 36.21 -6.23
CA LEU A 80 7.99 36.70 -7.37
C LEU A 80 8.64 36.09 -8.62
N ILE A 81 8.67 34.75 -8.71
CA ILE A 81 8.99 34.07 -9.95
C ILE A 81 7.74 34.32 -10.80
N PRO A 82 7.86 35.12 -11.88
CA PRO A 82 6.73 35.31 -12.78
C PRO A 82 6.30 33.92 -13.25
N LYS A 83 4.99 33.75 -13.44
CA LYS A 83 4.36 32.57 -14.03
C LYS A 83 4.94 32.28 -15.42
N THR A 84 6.15 31.76 -15.50
CA THR A 84 6.57 30.92 -16.61
C THR A 84 6.06 29.54 -16.26
N ASN A 85 5.36 28.92 -17.20
CA ASN A 85 4.63 27.64 -17.16
C ASN A 85 5.45 26.39 -16.75
N ILE A 86 6.32 26.50 -15.76
CA ILE A 86 6.86 25.36 -15.04
C ILE A 86 5.84 25.11 -13.93
N ILE A 87 4.76 24.40 -14.25
CA ILE A 87 4.12 23.55 -13.24
C ILE A 87 5.22 22.53 -12.92
N PRO A 88 5.88 22.57 -11.75
CA PRO A 88 6.67 21.43 -11.38
C PRO A 88 5.65 20.31 -11.19
N ASP A 89 5.73 19.24 -11.97
CA ASP A 89 4.82 18.08 -11.91
C ASP A 89 4.67 17.47 -10.51
N SER A 90 5.47 17.92 -9.55
CA SER A 90 5.05 17.99 -8.16
C SER A 90 5.90 19.03 -7.44
N VAL A 91 5.30 19.75 -6.48
CA VAL A 91 6.09 20.31 -5.38
C VAL A 91 6.63 19.10 -4.59
N GLN A 92 7.79 18.60 -5.02
CA GLN A 92 8.63 17.66 -4.29
C GLN A 92 9.23 18.43 -3.10
N GLY A 93 8.41 18.68 -2.09
CA GLY A 93 8.85 19.38 -0.89
C GLY A 93 8.21 18.73 0.32
N LYS A 94 8.82 17.67 0.84
CA LYS A 94 8.69 17.40 2.28
C LYS A 94 9.36 18.60 2.93
N ILE A 95 8.63 19.66 3.26
CA ILE A 95 9.18 20.70 4.15
C ILE A 95 9.45 19.95 5.46
N PRO A 96 10.72 19.72 5.83
CA PRO A 96 11.02 18.94 7.00
C PRO A 96 10.50 19.72 8.22
N VAL A 97 9.88 18.98 9.15
CA VAL A 97 9.53 19.52 10.47
C VAL A 97 10.49 18.86 11.44
N ASP A 98 11.39 19.66 11.98
CA ASP A 98 12.40 19.19 12.91
C ASP A 98 11.79 18.89 14.27
N LYS A 99 12.42 17.98 15.01
CA LYS A 99 11.97 17.52 16.32
C LYS A 99 11.85 18.66 17.33
N GLU A 100 12.70 19.68 17.23
CA GLU A 100 12.78 20.83 18.14
C GLU A 100 11.43 21.55 18.24
N ILE A 101 10.74 21.70 17.10
CA ILE A 101 9.40 22.32 17.02
C ILE A 101 8.39 21.54 17.87
N CYS A 102 8.47 20.21 17.86
CA CYS A 102 7.58 19.37 18.67
C CYS A 102 7.94 19.49 20.15
N LEU A 103 9.23 19.58 20.48
CA LEU A 103 9.74 19.60 21.84
C LEU A 103 9.38 20.89 22.60
N GLU A 104 9.07 21.98 21.91
CA GLU A 104 8.54 23.20 22.53
C GLU A 104 7.23 22.99 23.29
N CYS A 105 6.43 22.01 22.85
CA CYS A 105 5.17 21.65 23.50
C CYS A 105 5.20 20.26 24.15
N HIS A 106 6.07 19.35 23.68
CA HIS A 106 6.13 17.97 24.11
C HIS A 106 7.42 17.64 24.88
N ALA A 107 7.34 17.63 26.22
CA ALA A 107 8.44 17.20 27.08
C ALA A 107 8.57 15.66 27.14
N ILE A 108 9.07 15.04 26.07
CA ILE A 108 9.19 13.57 25.95
C ILE A 108 10.22 12.97 26.92
N GLU A 109 11.20 13.75 27.37
CA GLU A 109 12.21 13.31 28.33
C GLU A 109 11.60 12.93 29.69
N ASN A 110 10.47 13.56 30.04
CA ASN A 110 9.80 13.39 31.34
C ASN A 110 8.44 12.67 31.22
N ARG A 111 8.09 12.16 30.04
CA ARG A 111 6.78 11.55 29.80
C ARG A 111 6.93 10.14 29.25
N GLN A 112 6.43 9.15 30.01
CA GLN A 112 6.18 7.83 29.44
C GLN A 112 4.94 7.87 28.55
N VAL A 113 5.14 7.57 27.26
CA VAL A 113 4.05 7.44 26.29
C VAL A 113 3.90 5.96 25.99
N THR A 114 2.83 5.35 26.51
CA THR A 114 2.55 3.93 26.27
C THR A 114 1.73 3.78 25.00
N PRO A 115 2.26 3.11 23.96
CA PRO A 115 1.47 2.78 22.78
C PRO A 115 0.30 1.83 23.13
N ARG A 116 -0.75 1.84 22.30
CA ARG A 116 -1.93 0.96 22.48
C ARG A 116 -1.55 -0.53 22.55
N ILE A 117 -0.52 -0.92 21.81
CA ILE A 117 0.08 -2.25 21.91
C ILE A 117 1.31 -2.11 22.79
N PRO A 118 1.50 -2.96 23.82
CA PRO A 118 2.63 -2.87 24.71
C PRO A 118 3.93 -3.24 23.96
N ILE A 119 4.61 -2.20 23.46
CA ILE A 119 5.92 -2.28 22.81
C ILE A 119 6.93 -1.35 23.49
N LYS A 120 8.19 -1.76 23.46
CA LYS A 120 9.35 -0.97 23.89
C LYS A 120 9.72 0.00 22.77
N VAL A 121 9.56 1.30 23.04
CA VAL A 121 10.02 2.38 22.15
C VAL A 121 10.78 3.39 23.00
N PRO A 122 12.10 3.20 23.21
CA PRO A 122 12.92 4.15 23.97
C PRO A 122 13.15 5.42 23.13
N HIS A 123 12.26 6.40 23.27
CA HIS A 123 12.32 7.66 22.50
C HIS A 123 13.68 8.36 22.64
N LYS A 124 14.27 8.36 23.85
CA LYS A 124 15.60 8.93 24.11
C LYS A 124 16.69 8.33 23.20
N GLU A 125 16.71 7.01 23.04
CA GLU A 125 17.69 6.32 22.20
C GLU A 125 17.49 6.66 20.71
N HIS A 126 16.23 6.71 20.25
CA HIS A 126 15.91 7.06 18.87
C HIS A 126 16.30 8.51 18.54
N LEU A 127 16.00 9.45 19.46
CA LEU A 127 16.35 10.86 19.31
C LEU A 127 17.87 11.08 19.31
N ALA A 128 18.61 10.33 20.13
CA ALA A 128 20.08 10.34 20.14
C ALA A 128 20.70 9.83 18.83
N LYS A 129 19.96 9.02 18.06
CA LYS A 129 20.34 8.57 16.71
C LYS A 129 19.84 9.50 15.59
N GLY A 130 19.44 10.73 15.94
CA GLY A 130 19.01 11.76 14.98
C GLY A 130 17.65 11.51 14.32
N ILE A 131 16.83 10.61 14.87
CA ILE A 131 15.50 10.29 14.32
C ILE A 131 14.52 11.41 14.70
N GLN A 132 13.83 11.95 13.70
CA GLN A 132 12.86 13.03 13.85
C GLN A 132 11.49 12.48 14.25
N CYS A 133 10.71 13.27 15.01
CA CYS A 133 9.37 12.90 15.49
C CYS A 133 8.44 12.46 14.34
N VAL A 134 8.47 13.19 13.23
CA VAL A 134 7.62 12.96 12.05
C VAL A 134 7.97 11.70 11.26
N GLN A 135 9.14 11.08 11.50
CA GLN A 135 9.50 9.81 10.86
C GLN A 135 8.67 8.64 11.41
N CYS A 136 8.19 8.73 12.65
CA CYS A 136 7.31 7.73 13.28
C CYS A 136 5.87 8.24 13.40
N HIS A 137 5.68 9.50 13.79
CA HIS A 137 4.36 10.14 13.93
C HIS A 137 3.82 10.67 12.59
N ILE A 138 3.85 9.81 11.58
CA ILE A 138 3.45 10.13 10.20
C ILE A 138 1.96 10.48 10.21
N GLY A 139 1.63 11.70 9.76
CA GLY A 139 0.24 12.15 9.67
C GLY A 139 -0.38 12.57 11.00
N VAL A 140 0.41 12.81 12.06
CA VAL A 140 -0.13 13.31 13.34
C VAL A 140 -0.82 14.67 13.23
N VAL A 141 -0.43 15.48 12.23
CA VAL A 141 -1.04 16.78 11.92
C VAL A 141 -1.97 16.68 10.69
N HIS A 142 -1.48 16.11 9.59
CA HIS A 142 -2.22 16.10 8.31
C HIS A 142 -3.08 14.85 8.08
N GLY A 143 -3.06 13.92 9.02
CA GLY A 143 -3.59 12.56 8.86
C GLY A 143 -2.83 11.72 7.82
N GLN A 144 -2.98 10.41 7.96
CA GLN A 144 -2.50 9.44 7.00
C GLN A 144 -3.56 9.22 5.91
N ARG A 145 -3.09 9.11 4.67
CA ARG A 145 -3.91 8.85 3.48
C ARG A 145 -3.27 7.75 2.63
N PRO A 146 -4.05 6.90 1.95
CA PRO A 146 -3.52 5.81 1.13
C PRO A 146 -2.79 6.31 -0.13
N SER A 147 -3.18 7.47 -0.66
CA SER A 147 -2.54 8.14 -1.79
C SER A 147 -2.74 9.66 -1.73
N ARG A 148 -1.96 10.42 -2.50
CA ARG A 148 -2.23 11.87 -2.69
C ARG A 148 -3.59 12.05 -3.39
N GLY A 149 -4.35 13.06 -2.98
CA GLY A 149 -5.73 13.30 -3.47
C GLY A 149 -6.82 12.42 -2.84
N ALA A 150 -6.47 11.37 -2.08
CA ALA A 150 -7.48 10.57 -1.37
C ALA A 150 -8.10 11.37 -0.21
N GLY A 151 -9.44 11.41 -0.13
CA GLY A 151 -10.18 12.14 0.91
C GLY A 151 -10.23 11.46 2.28
N VAL A 152 -9.70 10.24 2.41
CA VAL A 152 -9.71 9.49 3.68
C VAL A 152 -8.50 9.87 4.52
N VAL A 153 -8.78 10.50 5.65
CA VAL A 153 -7.80 10.96 6.64
C VAL A 153 -7.92 10.08 7.89
N THR A 154 -6.83 9.42 8.28
CA THR A 154 -6.79 8.60 9.49
C THR A 154 -5.63 8.99 10.40
N PHE A 155 -5.83 8.94 11.72
CA PHE A 155 -4.79 9.24 12.70
C PHE A 155 -4.37 7.95 13.42
N LYS A 156 -3.66 7.08 12.70
CA LYS A 156 -3.15 5.82 13.24
C LYS A 156 -1.65 5.93 13.50
N GLY A 157 -1.15 5.10 14.42
CA GLY A 157 0.28 4.97 14.66
C GLY A 157 1.01 4.38 13.44
N PRO A 158 2.36 4.41 13.45
CA PRO A 158 3.15 3.79 12.40
C PRO A 158 2.86 2.29 12.31
N ALA A 159 2.88 1.76 11.09
CA ALA A 159 2.81 0.32 10.88
C ALA A 159 4.15 -0.33 11.23
N MET A 160 4.14 -1.61 11.63
CA MET A 160 5.36 -2.33 11.99
C MET A 160 6.48 -2.28 10.92
N PRO A 161 6.18 -2.33 9.59
CA PRO A 161 7.21 -2.16 8.56
C PRO A 161 7.98 -0.84 8.66
N THR A 162 7.37 0.23 9.17
CA THR A 162 8.06 1.51 9.40
C THR A 162 9.23 1.36 10.36
N CYS A 163 9.03 0.61 11.46
CA CYS A 163 10.08 0.34 12.44
C CYS A 163 11.14 -0.59 11.87
N ILE A 164 10.69 -1.73 11.31
CA ILE A 164 11.58 -2.81 10.89
C ILE A 164 12.49 -2.39 9.73
N LYS A 165 12.02 -1.52 8.82
CA LYS A 165 12.84 -1.00 7.72
C LYS A 165 14.16 -0.41 8.23
N CYS A 166 14.08 0.57 9.13
CA CYS A 166 15.27 1.20 9.71
C CYS A 166 16.09 0.23 10.56
N HIS A 167 15.44 -0.70 11.27
CA HIS A 167 16.16 -1.69 12.08
C HIS A 167 17.00 -2.64 11.21
N LEU A 168 16.45 -3.13 10.11
CA LEU A 168 17.19 -3.95 9.15
C LEU A 168 18.35 -3.17 8.51
N GLU A 169 18.08 -1.95 8.04
CA GLU A 169 19.09 -1.08 7.41
C GLU A 169 20.24 -0.72 8.37
N ARG A 170 19.97 -0.64 9.67
CA ARG A 170 20.94 -0.26 10.71
C ARG A 170 21.47 -1.44 11.53
N GLY A 171 21.13 -2.68 11.16
CA GLY A 171 21.55 -3.88 11.89
C GLY A 171 21.04 -3.97 13.33
N VAL A 172 19.93 -3.31 13.66
CA VAL A 172 19.28 -3.39 14.97
C VAL A 172 18.43 -4.66 15.02
N PRO A 173 18.43 -5.41 16.15
CA PRO A 173 17.62 -6.62 16.28
C PRO A 173 16.13 -6.39 15.96
N THR A 174 15.54 -7.38 15.27
CA THR A 174 14.14 -7.39 14.84
C THR A 174 13.37 -8.59 15.39
N ASN A 175 13.95 -9.31 16.36
CA ASN A 175 13.23 -10.37 17.07
C ASN A 175 12.03 -9.79 17.82
N CYS A 176 10.94 -10.55 17.90
CA CYS A 176 9.66 -10.05 18.40
C CYS A 176 9.78 -9.45 19.82
N SER A 177 10.51 -10.12 20.71
CA SER A 177 10.74 -9.73 22.11
C SER A 177 11.59 -8.47 22.29
N TRP A 178 12.29 -8.03 21.24
CA TRP A 178 13.04 -6.77 21.25
C TRP A 178 12.08 -5.58 21.38
N CYS A 179 10.95 -5.66 20.68
CA CYS A 179 9.93 -4.62 20.67
C CYS A 179 8.72 -5.01 21.51
N HIS A 180 8.12 -6.17 21.29
CA HIS A 180 6.89 -6.58 21.97
C HIS A 180 7.15 -7.07 23.39
N LEU A 181 6.35 -6.57 24.34
CA LEU A 181 6.39 -7.00 25.74
C LEU A 181 5.69 -8.34 25.98
N GLN A 182 4.95 -8.84 25.00
CA GLN A 182 4.15 -10.07 25.07
C GLN A 182 4.38 -10.91 23.82
N ASP A 183 4.20 -12.23 23.94
CA ASP A 183 4.20 -13.11 22.78
C ASP A 183 2.87 -12.97 22.03
N LEU A 184 2.93 -12.34 20.85
CA LEU A 184 1.78 -12.11 19.98
C LEU A 184 1.63 -13.20 18.91
N LYS A 185 2.49 -14.24 18.90
CA LYS A 185 2.35 -15.35 17.96
C LYS A 185 1.03 -16.08 18.22
N PRO A 186 0.15 -16.22 17.22
CA PRO A 186 -1.07 -17.00 17.37
C PRO A 186 -0.77 -18.46 17.75
N GLN A 187 -1.69 -19.14 18.43
CA GLN A 187 -1.57 -20.56 18.75
C GLN A 187 -1.30 -21.42 17.50
N SER A 188 -1.81 -21.00 16.34
CA SER A 188 -1.59 -21.65 15.06
C SER A 188 -0.11 -21.73 14.64
N HIS A 189 0.78 -20.92 15.24
CA HIS A 189 2.22 -20.94 14.98
C HIS A 189 2.99 -21.94 15.86
N GLN A 190 2.31 -22.67 16.75
CA GLN A 190 2.93 -23.65 17.64
C GLN A 190 3.11 -25.04 17.00
N ASP A 191 2.29 -25.39 16.00
CA ASP A 191 2.34 -26.70 15.32
C ASP A 191 2.57 -26.52 13.81
N ARG A 192 3.83 -26.65 13.39
CA ARG A 192 4.23 -26.52 11.98
C ARG A 192 3.50 -27.53 11.08
N ASN A 193 3.21 -28.72 11.58
CA ASN A 193 2.59 -29.77 10.76
C ASN A 193 1.14 -29.46 10.46
N LYS A 194 0.37 -29.03 11.45
CA LYS A 194 -1.01 -28.56 11.21
C LYS A 194 -1.03 -27.30 10.35
N TRP A 195 -0.19 -26.33 10.70
CA TRP A 195 -0.14 -25.04 10.02
C TRP A 195 0.19 -25.15 8.53
N VAL A 196 1.31 -25.82 8.19
CA VAL A 196 1.81 -25.92 6.81
C VAL A 196 1.21 -27.11 6.07
N TRP A 197 1.32 -28.31 6.64
CA TRP A 197 1.03 -29.54 5.90
C TRP A 197 -0.46 -29.90 5.85
N LYS A 198 -1.24 -29.56 6.89
CA LYS A 198 -2.71 -29.70 6.84
C LYS A 198 -3.42 -28.52 6.17
N GLY A 199 -2.66 -27.50 5.72
CA GLY A 199 -3.19 -26.37 4.95
C GLY A 199 -3.98 -25.34 5.77
N GLU A 200 -3.89 -25.37 7.11
CA GLU A 200 -4.61 -24.42 7.96
C GLU A 200 -4.23 -22.96 7.66
N HIS A 201 -2.95 -22.69 7.38
CA HIS A 201 -2.50 -21.34 7.03
C HIS A 201 -3.13 -20.83 5.73
N GLY A 202 -3.37 -21.71 4.76
CA GLY A 202 -4.01 -21.37 3.49
C GLY A 202 -5.49 -21.02 3.69
N LEU A 203 -6.20 -21.79 4.52
CA LEU A 203 -7.59 -21.51 4.89
C LEU A 203 -7.72 -20.18 5.65
N MET A 204 -6.79 -19.89 6.57
CA MET A 204 -6.77 -18.61 7.29
C MET A 204 -6.43 -17.44 6.37
N ALA A 205 -5.45 -17.59 5.49
CA ALA A 205 -5.09 -16.55 4.53
C ALA A 205 -6.27 -16.21 3.61
N GLN A 206 -7.04 -17.21 3.15
CA GLN A 206 -8.25 -16.98 2.35
C GLN A 206 -9.34 -16.23 3.10
N LYS A 207 -9.48 -16.45 4.42
CA LYS A 207 -10.44 -15.70 5.25
C LYS A 207 -10.04 -14.24 5.40
N ASP A 208 -8.80 -14.01 5.86
CA ASP A 208 -8.27 -12.66 6.00
C ASP A 208 -6.74 -12.69 6.07
N VAL A 209 -6.08 -12.40 4.94
CA VAL A 209 -4.62 -12.25 4.90
C VAL A 209 -4.14 -11.02 5.67
N GLY A 210 -5.02 -10.04 5.94
CA GLY A 210 -4.71 -8.82 6.68
C GLY A 210 -4.15 -9.11 8.07
N VAL A 211 -4.63 -10.17 8.73
CA VAL A 211 -4.10 -10.65 10.02
C VAL A 211 -2.63 -11.03 9.90
N CYS A 212 -2.23 -11.65 8.79
CA CYS A 212 -0.84 -11.97 8.50
C CYS A 212 -0.05 -10.69 8.19
N GLU A 213 -0.62 -9.76 7.43
CA GLU A 213 0.03 -8.51 7.05
C GLU A 213 0.42 -7.65 8.27
N MET A 214 -0.40 -7.67 9.33
CA MET A 214 -0.12 -6.94 10.57
C MET A 214 1.30 -7.19 11.10
N CYS A 215 1.79 -8.42 10.97
CA CYS A 215 3.10 -8.83 11.46
C CYS A 215 4.08 -9.16 10.32
N HIS A 216 3.65 -9.69 9.18
CA HIS A 216 4.57 -10.14 8.13
C HIS A 216 4.71 -9.15 6.96
N ALA A 217 4.09 -7.97 7.01
CA ALA A 217 4.22 -6.98 5.93
C ALA A 217 5.64 -6.43 5.75
N TYR A 218 6.52 -6.52 6.75
CA TYR A 218 7.89 -6.00 6.65
C TYR A 218 8.78 -6.80 5.69
N THR A 219 8.40 -8.04 5.35
CA THR A 219 9.08 -8.85 4.35
C THR A 219 8.50 -8.66 2.94
N LYS A 220 7.53 -7.74 2.76
CA LYS A 220 7.11 -7.27 1.44
C LYS A 220 8.25 -6.48 0.80
N ASP A 221 8.61 -6.82 -0.43
CA ASP A 221 9.69 -6.15 -1.16
C ASP A 221 9.28 -5.64 -2.55
N ARG A 222 8.01 -5.82 -2.91
CA ARG A 222 7.44 -5.34 -4.19
C ARG A 222 5.93 -5.20 -4.09
N ALA A 223 5.34 -4.42 -4.98
CA ALA A 223 3.89 -4.40 -5.18
C ALA A 223 3.49 -5.52 -6.15
N VAL A 224 2.42 -6.23 -5.84
CA VAL A 224 1.77 -7.21 -6.73
C VAL A 224 0.29 -6.90 -6.71
N ASN A 225 -0.31 -6.69 -7.88
CA ASN A 225 -1.75 -6.49 -8.04
C ASN A 225 -2.24 -7.49 -9.08
N MET A 226 -3.15 -8.37 -8.69
CA MET A 226 -3.67 -9.43 -9.54
C MET A 226 -5.05 -9.11 -10.13
N GLY A 227 -5.63 -7.94 -9.83
CA GLY A 227 -6.89 -7.46 -10.40
C GLY A 227 -8.14 -8.28 -10.07
N ASN A 228 -7.99 -9.46 -9.45
CA ASN A 228 -9.04 -10.44 -9.19
C ASN A 228 -9.35 -10.62 -7.69
N ASN A 229 -9.00 -9.63 -6.86
CA ASN A 229 -9.17 -9.66 -5.40
C ASN A 229 -8.51 -10.86 -4.68
N ASN A 230 -7.53 -11.54 -5.29
CA ASN A 230 -6.79 -12.62 -4.64
C ASN A 230 -5.68 -12.07 -3.72
N LYS A 231 -6.10 -11.38 -2.65
CA LYS A 231 -5.19 -10.78 -1.64
C LYS A 231 -4.18 -11.79 -1.07
N PRO A 232 -4.53 -13.07 -0.80
CA PRO A 232 -3.54 -14.05 -0.35
C PRO A 232 -2.42 -14.30 -1.36
N ALA A 233 -2.75 -14.41 -2.65
CA ALA A 233 -1.76 -14.57 -3.71
C ALA A 233 -0.89 -13.32 -3.87
N GLU A 234 -1.50 -12.13 -3.85
CA GLU A 234 -0.77 -10.85 -3.88
C GLU A 234 0.22 -10.74 -2.71
N PHE A 235 -0.23 -11.08 -1.50
CA PHE A 235 0.62 -11.08 -0.32
C PHE A 235 1.76 -12.10 -0.42
N ALA A 236 1.47 -13.35 -0.82
CA ALA A 236 2.49 -14.38 -0.95
C ALA A 236 3.56 -14.05 -1.99
N ARG A 237 3.18 -13.38 -3.09
CA ARG A 237 4.08 -13.01 -4.20
C ARG A 237 4.85 -11.73 -3.94
N SER A 238 4.27 -10.80 -3.18
CA SER A 238 4.94 -9.55 -2.78
C SER A 238 5.99 -9.76 -1.70
N ASN A 239 6.09 -10.97 -1.13
CA ASN A 239 6.81 -11.24 0.10
C ASN A 239 7.91 -12.29 -0.08
N ALA A 240 9.16 -11.93 0.22
CA ALA A 240 10.30 -12.81 0.05
C ALA A 240 10.19 -14.08 0.92
N PHE A 241 9.71 -13.94 2.15
CA PHE A 241 9.52 -15.05 3.08
C PHE A 241 8.49 -16.07 2.54
N CYS A 242 7.33 -15.58 2.07
CA CYS A 242 6.29 -16.44 1.53
C CYS A 242 6.76 -17.14 0.25
N SER A 243 7.44 -16.40 -0.63
CA SER A 243 7.93 -16.93 -1.89
C SER A 243 8.91 -18.10 -1.70
N GLY A 244 9.69 -18.12 -0.62
CA GLY A 244 10.61 -19.22 -0.32
C GLY A 244 9.93 -20.60 -0.24
N CYS A 245 8.65 -20.65 0.13
CA CYS A 245 7.85 -21.88 0.09
C CYS A 245 6.94 -21.96 -1.15
N HIS A 246 6.27 -20.87 -1.52
CA HIS A 246 5.22 -20.85 -2.54
C HIS A 246 5.71 -20.90 -4.00
N ILE A 247 7.04 -20.91 -4.23
CA ILE A 247 7.62 -21.18 -5.55
C ILE A 247 7.96 -22.67 -5.76
N ASN A 248 7.85 -23.49 -4.72
CA ASN A 248 8.20 -24.90 -4.80
C ASN A 248 7.04 -25.72 -5.34
N LYS A 249 7.36 -26.71 -6.19
CA LYS A 249 6.38 -27.65 -6.72
C LYS A 249 5.79 -28.47 -5.56
N PRO A 250 4.46 -28.45 -5.33
CA PRO A 250 3.87 -29.23 -4.27
C PRO A 250 3.86 -30.73 -4.62
N PRO A 251 3.82 -31.65 -3.62
CA PRO A 251 3.83 -33.10 -3.86
C PRO A 251 2.69 -33.61 -4.76
N SER A 252 1.56 -32.90 -4.80
CA SER A 252 0.43 -33.22 -5.68
C SER A 252 0.74 -33.10 -7.17
N HIS A 253 1.77 -32.34 -7.55
CA HIS A 253 2.16 -32.14 -8.95
C HIS A 253 3.08 -33.26 -9.44
N THR A 254 2.49 -34.45 -9.54
CA THR A 254 3.08 -35.63 -10.19
C THR A 254 3.16 -35.45 -11.71
N GLU A 255 3.83 -36.35 -12.41
CA GLU A 255 4.02 -36.25 -13.87
C GLU A 255 2.71 -36.22 -14.66
N ILE A 256 1.67 -36.87 -14.14
CA ILE A 256 0.34 -36.91 -14.76
C ILE A 256 -0.53 -35.70 -14.39
N TRP A 257 -0.09 -34.82 -13.49
CA TRP A 257 -0.88 -33.69 -12.99
C TRP A 257 -1.47 -32.79 -14.09
N PRO A 258 -0.72 -32.41 -15.16
CA PRO A 258 -1.27 -31.59 -16.25
C PRO A 258 -2.52 -32.18 -16.91
N ILE A 259 -2.72 -33.49 -16.79
CA ILE A 259 -3.83 -34.23 -17.37
C ILE A 259 -5.02 -34.32 -16.39
N VAL A 260 -4.74 -34.52 -15.10
CA VAL A 260 -5.77 -34.84 -14.09
C VAL A 260 -6.24 -33.63 -13.27
N HIS A 261 -5.54 -32.49 -13.36
CA HIS A 261 -5.80 -31.30 -12.54
C HIS A 261 -7.20 -30.69 -12.70
N LYS A 262 -7.98 -31.09 -13.72
CA LYS A 262 -9.36 -30.60 -13.95
C LYS A 262 -10.22 -30.70 -12.69
N GLN A 263 -10.13 -31.82 -11.96
CA GLN A 263 -10.97 -32.07 -10.79
C GLN A 263 -10.67 -31.10 -9.64
N GLN A 264 -9.43 -30.62 -9.54
CA GLN A 264 -9.00 -29.68 -8.51
C GLN A 264 -9.09 -28.22 -8.96
N ALA A 265 -8.86 -27.94 -10.26
CA ALA A 265 -8.84 -26.58 -10.80
C ALA A 265 -10.24 -25.99 -11.06
N ILE A 266 -11.24 -26.82 -11.42
CA ILE A 266 -12.63 -26.36 -11.59
C ILE A 266 -13.21 -25.78 -10.30
N PRO A 267 -13.18 -26.50 -9.16
CA PRO A 267 -13.80 -26.01 -7.93
C PRO A 267 -13.03 -24.86 -7.28
N ASN A 268 -11.69 -24.78 -7.48
CA ASN A 268 -10.87 -23.77 -6.82
C ASN A 268 -9.73 -23.26 -7.70
N ARG A 269 -10.08 -22.57 -8.79
CA ARG A 269 -9.10 -21.92 -9.68
C ARG A 269 -8.24 -20.89 -8.95
N ALA A 270 -8.81 -20.17 -7.98
CA ALA A 270 -8.11 -19.11 -7.24
C ALA A 270 -6.91 -19.65 -6.43
N ALA A 271 -7.00 -20.86 -5.88
CA ALA A 271 -5.88 -21.49 -5.18
C ALA A 271 -4.69 -21.77 -6.12
N CYS A 272 -4.93 -22.13 -7.38
CA CYS A 272 -3.87 -22.32 -8.37
C CYS A 272 -3.16 -21.00 -8.70
N LEU A 273 -3.92 -19.89 -8.69
CA LEU A 273 -3.39 -18.56 -8.95
C LEU A 273 -2.52 -18.02 -7.82
N VAL A 274 -2.32 -18.76 -6.72
CA VAL A 274 -1.27 -18.41 -5.75
C VAL A 274 0.12 -18.57 -6.38
N CYS A 275 0.32 -19.62 -7.18
CA CYS A 275 1.63 -20.00 -7.73
C CYS A 275 1.73 -19.88 -9.26
N HIS A 276 0.60 -19.82 -9.97
CA HIS A 276 0.53 -19.75 -11.44
C HIS A 276 -0.17 -18.48 -11.93
N ASN A 277 0.11 -18.10 -13.18
CA ASN A 277 -0.64 -17.06 -13.86
C ASN A 277 -1.61 -17.63 -14.88
N GLU A 278 -2.61 -16.84 -15.22
CA GLU A 278 -3.47 -17.12 -16.35
C GLU A 278 -2.69 -16.90 -17.66
N ASN A 279 -2.08 -15.72 -17.77
CA ASN A 279 -1.23 -15.31 -18.88
C ASN A 279 0.23 -15.75 -18.70
N LYS A 280 1.01 -15.66 -19.78
CA LYS A 280 2.47 -15.82 -19.70
C LYS A 280 3.02 -14.79 -18.70
N PRO A 281 3.68 -15.23 -17.63
CA PRO A 281 4.15 -14.31 -16.60
C PRO A 281 5.41 -13.56 -17.03
N ASP A 282 5.60 -12.36 -16.48
CA ASP A 282 6.86 -11.65 -16.60
C ASP A 282 7.96 -12.37 -15.78
N PRO A 283 9.21 -12.48 -16.30
CA PRO A 283 10.30 -13.14 -15.58
C PRO A 283 10.62 -12.54 -14.20
N SER A 284 10.26 -11.28 -13.95
CA SER A 284 10.41 -10.63 -12.64
C SER A 284 9.39 -11.10 -11.60
N GLU A 285 8.29 -11.76 -12.02
CA GLU A 285 7.27 -12.28 -11.12
C GLU A 285 7.75 -13.53 -10.38
N ARG A 286 7.67 -13.53 -9.04
CA ARG A 286 8.04 -14.66 -8.15
C ARG A 286 7.02 -15.78 -8.19
N ILE A 287 6.88 -16.41 -9.34
CA ILE A 287 5.88 -17.44 -9.59
C ILE A 287 6.48 -18.59 -10.39
N THR A 288 5.74 -19.67 -10.53
CA THR A 288 6.18 -20.81 -11.33
C THR A 288 6.12 -20.46 -12.82
N GLN A 289 7.24 -20.04 -13.41
CA GLN A 289 7.31 -19.60 -14.82
C GLN A 289 7.09 -20.74 -15.85
N ARG A 290 7.13 -22.01 -15.42
CA ARG A 290 7.12 -23.16 -16.33
C ARG A 290 5.74 -23.43 -16.97
N ILE A 291 4.65 -23.10 -16.28
CA ILE A 291 3.28 -23.38 -16.73
C ILE A 291 2.30 -22.27 -16.29
N TYR A 292 1.42 -21.85 -17.21
CA TYR A 292 0.38 -20.85 -17.03
C TYR A 292 -0.89 -21.29 -17.77
N CYS A 293 -2.08 -20.87 -17.34
CA CYS A 293 -3.34 -21.44 -17.82
C CYS A 293 -3.48 -21.36 -19.34
N PHE A 294 -3.26 -20.19 -19.93
CA PHE A 294 -3.46 -19.96 -21.36
C PHE A 294 -2.34 -20.52 -22.25
N LYS A 295 -1.33 -21.17 -21.66
CA LYS A 295 -0.42 -22.04 -22.41
C LYS A 295 -1.16 -23.24 -22.98
N CYS A 296 -2.15 -23.76 -22.24
CA CYS A 296 -2.93 -24.94 -22.58
C CYS A 296 -4.45 -24.68 -22.66
N HIS A 297 -4.97 -23.59 -22.12
CA HIS A 297 -6.41 -23.26 -22.10
C HIS A 297 -6.69 -21.99 -22.92
N LYS A 298 -6.51 -22.03 -24.24
CA LYS A 298 -6.78 -20.83 -25.06
C LYS A 298 -8.30 -20.57 -25.11
N PRO A 299 -8.76 -19.35 -24.79
CA PRO A 299 -10.16 -18.99 -25.02
C PRO A 299 -10.45 -19.03 -26.52
N ARG A 300 -11.62 -19.55 -26.89
CA ARG A 300 -12.16 -19.46 -28.24
C ARG A 300 -12.82 -18.10 -28.41
N ASP A 301 -12.72 -17.51 -29.60
CA ASP A 301 -13.31 -16.20 -29.94
C ASP A 301 -14.71 -16.03 -29.32
N GLY A 302 -14.80 -15.15 -28.33
CA GLY A 302 -16.07 -14.70 -27.75
C GLY A 302 -16.76 -15.58 -26.69
N ILE A 303 -16.23 -16.75 -26.30
CA ILE A 303 -16.87 -17.59 -25.25
C ILE A 303 -15.88 -17.93 -24.14
N GLN A 304 -16.03 -17.26 -22.99
CA GLN A 304 -15.38 -17.67 -21.74
C GLN A 304 -15.87 -19.07 -21.35
N GLY A 305 -14.96 -20.05 -21.34
CA GLY A 305 -15.22 -21.37 -20.76
C GLY A 305 -15.17 -22.57 -21.71
N ASN A 306 -15.10 -22.39 -23.04
CA ASN A 306 -14.97 -23.51 -23.97
C ASN A 306 -13.55 -23.59 -24.58
N ILE A 307 -12.71 -24.41 -23.97
CA ILE A 307 -11.35 -24.71 -24.40
C ILE A 307 -11.44 -25.59 -25.66
N THR A 308 -11.44 -25.00 -26.85
CA THR A 308 -11.18 -25.76 -28.07
C THR A 308 -9.79 -25.40 -28.57
N ASN A 309 -8.77 -26.11 -28.09
CA ASN A 309 -7.40 -26.03 -28.63
C ASN A 309 -7.28 -26.63 -30.04
N HIS A 310 -8.39 -27.10 -30.61
CA HIS A 310 -8.45 -27.71 -31.92
C HIS A 310 -9.49 -26.98 -32.78
N PRO A 311 -9.28 -26.91 -34.11
CA PRO A 311 -10.26 -26.35 -35.03
C PRO A 311 -11.54 -27.20 -35.04
N THR A 312 -12.67 -26.60 -35.48
CA THR A 312 -13.98 -27.27 -35.50
C THR A 312 -14.01 -28.55 -36.33
N ASN A 313 -13.16 -28.65 -37.35
CA ASN A 313 -13.01 -29.83 -38.22
C ASN A 313 -11.95 -30.83 -37.73
N TRP A 314 -11.49 -30.75 -36.47
CA TRP A 314 -10.40 -31.57 -35.94
C TRP A 314 -10.58 -33.07 -36.18
N ARG A 315 -11.80 -33.62 -36.04
CA ARG A 315 -12.02 -35.06 -36.26
C ARG A 315 -11.63 -35.52 -37.67
N LYS A 316 -11.72 -34.65 -38.68
CA LYS A 316 -11.30 -34.92 -40.06
C LYS A 316 -9.78 -34.79 -40.24
N LEU A 317 -9.14 -33.86 -39.52
CA LEU A 317 -7.69 -33.61 -39.59
C LEU A 317 -6.88 -34.58 -38.70
N HIS A 318 -7.48 -35.03 -37.61
CA HIS A 318 -6.86 -35.81 -36.53
C HIS A 318 -6.14 -37.07 -37.04
N PRO A 319 -6.70 -37.93 -37.91
CA PRO A 319 -6.00 -39.12 -38.38
C PRO A 319 -4.68 -38.80 -39.11
N ASN A 320 -4.70 -37.77 -39.97
CA ASN A 320 -3.52 -37.34 -40.72
C ASN A 320 -2.47 -36.73 -39.81
N VAL A 321 -2.87 -35.95 -38.82
CA VAL A 321 -1.96 -35.37 -37.82
C VAL A 321 -1.33 -36.48 -36.99
N VAL A 322 -2.10 -37.40 -36.42
CA VAL A 322 -1.56 -38.52 -35.63
C VAL A 322 -0.63 -39.41 -36.47
N LYS A 323 -0.92 -39.61 -37.76
CA LYS A 323 -0.06 -40.40 -38.66
C LYS A 323 1.24 -39.69 -39.05
N SER A 324 1.22 -38.37 -39.25
CA SER A 324 2.37 -37.60 -39.75
C SER A 324 3.34 -37.16 -38.67
N ILE A 325 2.84 -36.71 -37.51
CA ILE A 325 3.67 -36.23 -36.40
C ILE A 325 3.67 -37.21 -35.20
N GLY A 326 2.90 -38.30 -35.26
CA GLY A 326 2.88 -39.27 -34.17
C GLY A 326 2.34 -38.75 -32.85
N ILE A 327 2.24 -39.64 -31.87
CA ILE A 327 1.66 -39.36 -30.56
C ILE A 327 2.64 -38.59 -29.65
N VAL A 328 3.93 -38.86 -29.79
CA VAL A 328 5.00 -38.30 -28.95
C VAL A 328 5.46 -36.94 -29.47
N GLU A 329 5.73 -36.80 -30.77
CA GLU A 329 6.17 -35.54 -31.38
C GLU A 329 5.04 -34.49 -31.39
N GLY A 330 3.80 -34.94 -31.64
CA GLY A 330 2.61 -34.10 -31.56
C GLY A 330 2.28 -33.59 -30.16
N LYS A 331 3.01 -34.03 -29.12
CA LYS A 331 2.88 -33.55 -27.74
C LYS A 331 1.43 -33.64 -27.20
N CYS A 332 0.64 -34.57 -27.73
CA CYS A 332 -0.78 -34.73 -27.41
C CYS A 332 -0.99 -34.94 -25.90
N PHE A 333 -0.07 -35.67 -25.27
CA PHE A 333 -0.11 -35.96 -23.83
C PHE A 333 0.28 -34.80 -22.92
N ASN A 334 0.74 -33.67 -23.48
CA ASN A 334 0.91 -32.45 -22.70
C ASN A 334 -0.45 -31.88 -22.24
N CYS A 335 -1.54 -32.26 -22.93
CA CYS A 335 -2.90 -31.82 -22.63
C CYS A 335 -3.90 -32.97 -22.43
N HIS A 336 -3.58 -34.20 -22.86
CA HIS A 336 -4.49 -35.35 -22.84
C HIS A 336 -3.91 -36.56 -22.07
N ALA A 337 -4.80 -37.38 -21.49
CA ALA A 337 -4.41 -38.66 -20.90
C ALA A 337 -4.11 -39.71 -21.99
N SER A 338 -3.21 -40.65 -21.71
CA SER A 338 -2.95 -41.79 -22.61
C SER A 338 -4.19 -42.64 -22.85
N ASN A 339 -5.05 -42.78 -21.85
CA ASN A 339 -6.31 -43.53 -21.97
C ASN A 339 -7.44 -42.77 -22.67
N HIS A 340 -7.25 -41.50 -23.06
CA HIS A 340 -8.31 -40.70 -23.69
C HIS A 340 -8.59 -41.12 -25.13
N CYS A 341 -7.60 -41.66 -25.84
CA CYS A 341 -7.76 -42.19 -27.21
C CYS A 341 -8.84 -43.28 -27.23
N ALA A 342 -8.81 -44.16 -26.23
CA ALA A 342 -9.76 -45.26 -26.10
C ALA A 342 -11.22 -44.80 -26.01
N LYS A 343 -11.51 -43.60 -25.49
CA LYS A 343 -12.89 -43.10 -25.34
C LYS A 343 -13.62 -42.97 -26.67
N CYS A 344 -12.93 -42.59 -27.74
CA CYS A 344 -13.51 -42.53 -29.08
C CYS A 344 -13.20 -43.78 -29.90
N HIS A 345 -11.97 -44.32 -29.79
CA HIS A 345 -11.58 -45.48 -30.59
C HIS A 345 -12.25 -46.79 -30.14
N ARG A 346 -12.61 -46.94 -28.85
CA ARG A 346 -13.43 -48.08 -28.38
C ARG A 346 -14.92 -47.89 -28.65
N ALA A 347 -15.43 -46.66 -28.55
CA ALA A 347 -16.86 -46.39 -28.72
C ALA A 347 -17.34 -46.53 -30.17
N TYR A 348 -16.44 -46.37 -31.15
CA TYR A 348 -16.78 -46.35 -32.57
C TYR A 348 -16.04 -47.42 -33.40
N ASN A 349 -15.36 -48.36 -32.75
CA ASN A 349 -14.61 -49.46 -33.38
C ASN A 349 -13.83 -49.00 -34.63
N ILE A 350 -13.05 -47.92 -34.49
CA ILE A 350 -12.45 -47.18 -35.61
C ILE A 350 -11.21 -47.93 -36.12
N HIS A 351 -11.42 -49.09 -36.72
CA HIS A 351 -10.43 -49.85 -37.50
C HIS A 351 -10.81 -49.98 -38.97
N GLN A 352 -11.83 -49.26 -39.44
CA GLN A 352 -12.20 -49.24 -40.86
C GLN A 352 -12.40 -47.80 -41.34
N ILE A 353 -11.30 -47.16 -41.73
CA ILE A 353 -11.34 -46.17 -42.78
C ILE A 353 -10.25 -46.61 -43.76
N ASN A 354 -10.70 -47.24 -44.84
CA ASN A 354 -9.88 -47.58 -46.00
C ASN A 354 -9.27 -46.31 -46.61
#